data_AF-A0A183K6E8-F1
#
_entry.id   AF-A0A183K6E8-F1
#
_cell.length_a   1.000
_cell.length_b   1.000
_cell.length_c   1.000
_cell.angle_alpha   90.00
_cell.angle_beta   90.00
_cell.angle_gamma   90.00
#
_symmetry.space_group_name_H-M   'P 1'
#
loop_
_entity.id
_entity.type
_entity.pdbx_description
1 polymer ?
#
loop_
_entity_poly.entity_id
_entity_poly.type
_entity_poly.pdbx_seq_one_letter_code
_entity_poly.pdbx_strand_id
1 'polypeptide(L)' 'MPLTWFKSLLVFLEFYRHCVNPSQREKLLKLCRRHEHPQITPEIRSLLGTISPN' A
#
# COMPACT_ATOMS: atom_id res chain seq x y z
N MET A 1 2.80 2.75 -13.68
CA MET A 1 4.01 2.21 -13.02
C MET A 1 4.21 0.77 -13.51
N PRO A 2 5.44 0.26 -13.65
CA PRO A 2 5.70 -1.13 -14.05
C PRO A 2 5.24 -2.14 -12.98
N LEU A 3 4.94 -3.37 -13.39
CA LEU A 3 4.53 -4.47 -12.49
C LEU A 3 5.51 -4.68 -11.32
N THR A 4 6.82 -4.64 -11.59
CA THR A 4 7.88 -4.82 -10.60
C THR A 4 7.80 -3.82 -9.45
N TRP A 5 7.36 -2.60 -9.71
CA TRP A 5 7.20 -1.58 -8.67
C TRP A 5 6.12 -1.98 -7.66
N PHE A 6 4.97 -2.46 -8.15
CA PHE A 6 3.89 -2.94 -7.29
C PHE A 6 4.29 -4.19 -6.50
N LYS A 7 4.99 -5.15 -7.14
CA LYS A 7 5.50 -6.34 -6.46
C LYS A 7 6.49 -5.99 -5.35
N SER A 8 7.38 -5.02 -5.60
CA SER A 8 8.35 -4.56 -4.60
C SER A 8 7.67 -3.90 -3.40
N LEU A 9 6.64 -3.08 -3.65
CA LEU A 9 5.84 -2.46 -2.59
C LEU A 9 5.05 -3.51 -1.78
N LEU A 10 4.50 -4.52 -2.44
CA LEU A 10 3.80 -5.62 -1.77
C LEU A 10 4.74 -6.35 -0.81
N VAL A 11 5.90 -6.82 -1.31
CA VAL A 11 6.92 -7.50 -0.49
C VAL A 11 7.38 -6.60 0.68
N PHE A 12 7.61 -5.31 0.42
CA PHE A 12 7.96 -4.37 1.50
C PHE A 12 6.89 -4.37 2.61
N LEU A 13 5.61 -4.33 2.26
CA LEU A 13 4.52 -4.29 3.24
C LEU A 13 4.26 -5.64 3.93
N GLU A 14 4.54 -6.76 3.27
CA GLU A 14 4.45 -8.08 3.91
C GLU A 14 5.41 -8.19 5.11
N PHE A 15 6.65 -7.69 4.97
CA PHE A 15 7.68 -7.83 6.00
C PHE A 15 7.81 -6.62 6.92
N TYR A 16 7.61 -5.39 6.42
CA TYR A 16 7.97 -4.17 7.14
C TYR A 16 6.78 -3.27 7.51
N ARG A 17 5.53 -3.71 7.30
CA ARG A 17 4.32 -2.91 7.65
C ARG A 17 4.27 -2.44 9.11
N HIS A 18 4.87 -3.17 10.03
CA HIS A 18 4.91 -2.82 11.45
C HIS A 18 5.85 -1.63 11.75
N CYS A 19 6.79 -1.33 10.85
CA CYS A 19 7.66 -0.16 10.91
C CYS A 19 7.02 1.09 10.27
N VAL A 20 5.88 0.95 9.57
CA VAL A 20 5.20 2.05 8.88
C VAL A 20 4.32 2.80 9.87
N ASN A 21 4.68 4.05 10.16
CA ASN A 21 3.90 4.88 11.07
C ASN A 21 2.59 5.40 10.41
N PRO A 22 1.64 5.94 11.19
CA PRO A 22 0.34 6.38 10.66
C PRO A 22 0.43 7.43 9.55
N SER A 23 1.36 8.39 9.64
CA SER A 23 1.54 9.42 8.60
C SER A 23 2.07 8.83 7.29
N GLN A 24 3.01 7.89 7.37
CA GLN A 24 3.54 7.17 6.21
C GLN A 24 2.45 6.30 5.57
N ARG A 25 1.64 5.61 6.38
CA ARG A 25 0.49 4.81 5.92
C ARG A 25 -0.49 5.65 5.11
N GLU A 26 -0.85 6.85 5.58
CA GLU A 26 -1.73 7.76 4.85
C GLU A 26 -1.13 8.15 3.48
N LYS A 27 0.17 8.45 3.42
CA LYS A 27 0.88 8.74 2.17
C LYS A 27 0.86 7.55 1.20
N LEU A 28 1.04 6.33 1.71
CA LEU A 28 0.97 5.11 0.91
C LEU A 28 -0.45 4.84 0.38
N LEU A 29 -1.49 5.13 1.17
CA LEU A 29 -2.87 5.04 0.70
C LEU A 29 -3.17 6.08 -0.40
N LYS A 30 -2.69 7.32 -0.26
CA LYS A 30 -2.79 8.34 -1.31
C LYS A 30 -2.04 7.90 -2.58
N LEU A 31 -0.87 7.29 -2.44
CA LEU A 31 -0.11 6.73 -3.55
C LEU A 31 -0.90 5.63 -4.29
N CYS A 32 -1.54 4.72 -3.56
CA CYS A 32 -2.39 3.66 -4.14
C CYS A 32 -3.66 4.18 -4.82
N ARG A 33 -4.13 5.40 -4.49
CA ARG A 33 -5.22 6.07 -5.22
C ARG A 33 -4.74 6.66 -6.55
N ARG A 34 -3.49 7.12 -6.61
CA ARG A 34 -2.90 7.74 -7.82
C ARG A 34 -2.36 6.69 -8.80
N HIS A 35 -1.82 5.60 -8.29
CA HIS A 35 -1.20 4.53 -9.07
C HIS A 35 -1.78 3.20 -8.64
N GLU A 36 -2.53 2.57 -9.54
CA GLU A 36 -3.24 1.33 -9.27
C GLU A 36 -2.82 0.22 -10.24
N HIS A 37 -2.67 -0.98 -9.69
CA HIS A 37 -2.57 -2.24 -10.41
C HIS A 37 -3.80 -3.09 -10.03
N PRO A 38 -4.58 -3.58 -11.00
CA PRO A 38 -5.90 -4.17 -10.77
C PRO A 38 -5.89 -5.35 -9.78
N GLN A 39 -4.82 -6.15 -9.77
CA GLN A 39 -4.72 -7.32 -8.90
C GLN A 39 -3.93 -7.08 -7.60
N ILE A 40 -2.93 -6.19 -7.62
CA ILE A 40 -1.96 -6.08 -6.51
C ILE A 40 -2.33 -4.94 -5.54
N THR A 41 -2.90 -3.85 -6.05
CA THR A 41 -3.27 -2.72 -5.19
C THR A 41 -4.35 -3.08 -4.14
N PRO A 42 -5.33 -3.95 -4.42
CA PRO A 42 -6.24 -4.47 -3.38
C PRO A 42 -5.50 -5.14 -2.21
N GLU A 43 -4.49 -5.96 -2.50
CA GLU A 43 -3.68 -6.64 -1.47
C GLU A 43 -2.85 -5.64 -0.65
N ILE A 44 -2.21 -4.68 -1.33
CA ILE A 44 -1.48 -3.58 -0.67
C ILE A 44 -2.41 -2.78 0.28
N ARG A 45 -3.61 -2.44 -0.18
CA ARG A 45 -4.60 -1.71 0.63
C ARG A 45 -5.05 -2.52 1.85
N SER A 46 -5.20 -3.85 1.70
CA SER A 46 -5.50 -4.75 2.82
C SER A 46 -4.39 -4.73 3.88
N LEU A 47 -3.12 -4.80 3.47
CA LEU A 47 -1.96 -4.76 4.39
C LEU A 47 -1.82 -3.43 5.14
N LEU A 48 -2.14 -2.31 4.48
CA LEU A 48 -2.13 -0.99 5.11
C LEU A 48 -3.30 -0.80 6.08
N GLY A 49 -4.35 -1.63 5.99
CA GLY A 49 -5.59 -1.48 6.75
C GLY A 49 -6.45 -0.34 6.22
N THR A 50 -7.76 -0.46 6.40
CA THR A 50 -8.70 0.63 6.13
C THR A 50 -8.49 1.74 7.16
N ILE A 51 -8.10 2.93 6.70
CA ILE A 51 -8.49 4.14 7.46
C ILE A 51 -10.03 4.12 7.38
N SER A 52 -10.69 3.87 8.51
CA SER A 52 -12.13 4.00 8.60
C SER A 52 -12.49 5.40 8.09
N PRO A 53 -13.36 5.54 7.08
CA PRO A 53 -13.81 6.86 6.68
C PRO A 53 -14.58 7.43 7.87
N ASN A 54 -14.02 8.46 8.49
CA ASN A 54 -14.77 9.36 9.37
C ASN A 54 -15.66 10.25 8.52
#